data_AF-A0A258NTF3-F1
#
_entry.id   AF-A0A258NTF3-F1
#
_cell.length_a   1.000
_cell.length_b   1.000
_cell.length_c   1.000
_cell.angle_alpha   90.00
_cell.angle_beta   90.00
_cell.angle_gamma   90.00
#
_symmetry.space_group_name_H-M   'P 1'
#
loop_
_entity.id
_entity.type
_entity.pdbx_description
1 polymer ?
#
loop_
_entity_poly.entity_id
_entity_poly.type
_entity_poly.pdbx_seq_one_letter_code
_entity_poly.pdbx_strand_id
1 'polypeptide(L)'
;MHNEFDQLKNFPDISALRPALHSLCSRYGSVARLDILAASQAGKRQALCFLRMDSAAQEQQLMRELGVGRFGGDLVVIVDLLTPAAMTGHGAHIQLA
;
A
#
# COMPACT_ATOMS: atom_id res chain seq x y z
N MET A 1 -3.77 -1.43 -19.10
CA MET A 1 -4.03 -2.08 -17.80
C MET A 1 -3.94 -0.99 -16.76
N HIS A 2 -5.08 -0.46 -16.31
CA HIS A 2 -5.09 0.60 -15.28
C HIS A 2 -4.99 -0.09 -13.91
N ASN A 3 -3.82 -0.04 -13.28
CA ASN A 3 -3.70 -0.46 -11.88
C ASN A 3 -4.48 0.55 -11.03
N GLU A 4 -5.67 0.17 -10.55
CA GLU A 4 -6.49 1.02 -9.67
C GLU A 4 -5.74 1.45 -8.39
N PHE A 5 -4.70 0.71 -8.01
CA PHE A 5 -3.75 1.06 -6.94
C PHE A 5 -2.69 2.10 -7.30
N ASP A 6 -2.53 2.47 -8.56
CA ASP A 6 -1.62 3.56 -8.94
C ASP A 6 -2.13 4.90 -8.37
N GLN A 7 -3.46 5.06 -8.27
CA GLN A 7 -4.08 6.16 -7.55
C GLN A 7 -3.83 6.09 -6.03
N LEU A 8 -3.62 4.90 -5.47
CA LEU A 8 -3.31 4.70 -4.06
C LEU A 8 -1.84 5.02 -3.73
N LYS A 9 -0.93 5.03 -4.71
CA LYS A 9 0.50 5.36 -4.52
C LYS A 9 0.79 6.82 -4.15
N ASN A 10 -0.20 7.71 -4.21
CA ASN A 10 -0.03 9.13 -3.92
C ASN A 10 -0.72 9.56 -2.62
N PHE A 11 -1.12 8.61 -1.76
CA PHE A 11 -1.77 8.98 -0.52
C PHE A 11 -0.76 9.52 0.49
N PRO A 12 -1.03 10.69 1.11
CA PRO A 12 -0.14 11.28 2.10
C PRO A 12 -0.18 10.53 3.43
N ASP A 13 -1.29 9.83 3.73
CA ASP A 13 -1.56 9.28 5.05
C ASP A 13 -2.39 7.99 5.01
N ILE A 14 -2.13 7.15 6.01
CA ILE A 14 -2.80 5.85 6.24
C ILE A 14 -4.31 6.03 6.46
N SER A 15 -4.71 7.12 7.14
CA SER A 15 -6.13 7.42 7.38
C SER A 15 -6.94 7.62 6.11
N ALA A 16 -6.32 8.11 5.03
CA ALA A 16 -6.97 8.30 3.75
C ALA A 16 -6.86 7.05 2.86
N LEU A 17 -5.80 6.25 3.06
CA LEU A 17 -5.60 4.97 2.40
C LEU A 17 -6.66 3.93 2.82
N ARG A 18 -7.03 3.88 4.11
CA ARG A 18 -7.99 2.92 4.66
C ARG A 18 -9.38 2.94 3.99
N PRO A 19 -10.10 4.07 3.94
CA PRO A 19 -11.42 4.13 3.30
C PRO A 19 -11.32 3.90 1.79
N ALA A 20 -10.24 4.34 1.14
CA ALA A 20 -10.05 4.14 -0.29
C ALA A 20 -9.84 2.65 -0.63
N LEU A 21 -8.98 1.95 0.11
CA LEU A 21 -8.80 0.50 -0.03
C LEU A 21 -10.11 -0.24 0.24
N HIS A 22 -10.79 0.10 1.34
CA HIS A 22 -12.05 -0.54 1.70
C HIS A 22 -13.09 -0.37 0.60
N SER A 23 -13.23 0.84 0.04
CA SER A 23 -14.19 1.12 -1.04
C SER A 23 -13.86 0.39 -2.34
N LEU A 24 -12.57 0.32 -2.71
CA LEU A 24 -12.11 -0.46 -3.87
C LEU A 24 -12.41 -1.94 -3.69
N CYS A 25 -12.05 -2.47 -2.52
CA CYS A 25 -12.25 -3.87 -2.16
C CYS A 25 -13.73 -4.25 -2.08
N SER A 26 -14.59 -3.34 -1.60
CA SER A 26 -16.04 -3.52 -1.57
C SER A 26 -16.66 -3.78 -2.95
N ARG A 27 -15.99 -3.35 -4.04
CA ARG A 27 -16.44 -3.58 -5.42
C ARG A 27 -16.28 -5.04 -5.84
N TYR A 28 -15.26 -5.71 -5.30
CA TYR A 28 -14.97 -7.11 -5.59
C TYR A 28 -15.67 -8.06 -4.63
N GLY A 29 -16.00 -7.60 -3.41
CA GLY A 29 -16.56 -8.45 -2.39
C GLY A 29 -16.74 -7.81 -1.03
N SER A 30 -17.03 -8.64 -0.04
CA SER A 30 -17.07 -8.18 1.36
C SER A 30 -15.68 -8.31 1.97
N VAL A 31 -15.18 -7.21 2.54
CA VAL A 31 -13.91 -7.18 3.24
C VAL A 31 -14.12 -7.75 4.64
N ALA A 32 -13.59 -8.94 4.89
CA ALA A 32 -13.62 -9.57 6.21
C ALA A 32 -12.66 -8.89 7.19
N ARG A 33 -11.49 -8.46 6.70
CA ARG A 33 -10.50 -7.74 7.50
C ARG A 33 -9.69 -6.78 6.65
N LEU A 34 -9.43 -5.59 7.19
CA LEU A 34 -8.50 -4.61 6.64
C LEU A 34 -7.66 -4.06 7.79
N ASP A 35 -6.38 -4.36 7.78
CA ASP A 35 -5.37 -3.90 8.72
C ASP A 35 -4.32 -3.09 7.95
N ILE A 36 -3.88 -1.96 8.49
CA ILE A 36 -2.87 -1.14 7.83
C ILE A 36 -1.79 -0.79 8.84
N LEU A 37 -0.58 -1.25 8.53
CA LEU A 37 0.59 -1.06 9.35
C LEU A 37 1.51 -0.05 8.68
N ALA A 38 1.84 1.01 9.42
CA ALA A 38 2.93 1.90 9.03
C ALA A 38 4.24 1.13 9.17
N ALA A 39 5.00 1.02 8.09
CA ALA A 39 6.35 0.49 8.12
C ALA A 39 7.32 1.55 7.59
N SER A 40 8.31 1.89 8.38
CA SER A 40 9.43 2.70 7.93
C SER A 40 10.59 1.77 7.60
N GLN A 41 10.89 1.61 6.30
CA GLN A 41 12.01 0.80 5.82
C GLN A 41 13.00 1.67 5.07
N ALA A 42 14.28 1.60 5.45
CA ALA A 42 15.39 2.30 4.79
C ALA A 42 15.16 3.81 4.54
N GLY A 43 14.55 4.51 5.51
CA GLY A 43 14.27 5.95 5.42
C GLY A 43 13.04 6.33 4.58
N LYS A 44 12.33 5.34 4.02
CA LYS A 44 11.04 5.53 3.34
C LYS A 44 9.91 5.12 4.27
N ARG A 45 8.87 5.95 4.32
CA ARG A 45 7.64 5.63 5.03
C ARG A 45 6.74 4.84 4.08
N GLN A 46 6.38 3.63 4.45
CA GLN A 46 5.54 2.73 3.69
C GLN A 46 4.34 2.31 4.54
N ALA A 47 3.27 1.88 3.89
CA ALA A 47 2.12 1.26 4.52
C ALA A 47 1.97 -0.16 4.00
N LEU A 48 2.03 -1.14 4.90
CA LEU A 48 1.61 -2.50 4.60
C LEU A 48 0.12 -2.61 4.89
N CYS A 49 -0.67 -2.85 3.85
CA CYS A 49 -2.09 -3.08 3.95
C CYS A 49 -2.34 -4.59 3.89
N PHE A 50 -2.82 -5.15 4.99
CA PHE A 50 -3.29 -6.53 5.08
C PHE A 50 -4.79 -6.55 4.85
N LEU A 51 -5.21 -7.26 3.82
CA LEU A 51 -6.58 -7.34 3.38
C LEU A 51 -7.00 -8.80 3.36
N ARG A 52 -8.19 -9.07 3.88
CA ARG A 52 -8.83 -10.38 3.83
C ARG A 52 -10.24 -10.23 3.29
N MET A 53 -10.57 -11.00 2.26
CA MET A 53 -11.95 -11.11 1.79
C MET A 53 -12.69 -12.20 2.57
N ASP A 54 -14.01 -12.16 2.48
CA ASP A 54 -14.88 -13.21 2.99
C ASP A 54 -14.74 -14.53 2.20
N SER A 55 -14.42 -14.44 0.90
CA SER A 55 -14.29 -15.61 0.01
C SER A 55 -12.96 -15.67 -0.73
N ALA A 56 -12.38 -16.87 -0.82
CA ALA A 56 -11.13 -17.12 -1.55
C ALA A 56 -11.20 -16.74 -3.05
N ALA A 57 -12.38 -16.82 -3.67
CA ALA A 57 -12.58 -16.40 -5.05
C ALA A 57 -12.38 -14.87 -5.22
N GLN A 58 -12.84 -14.08 -4.26
CA GLN A 58 -12.66 -12.62 -4.24
C GLN A 58 -11.19 -12.27 -4.04
N GLU A 59 -10.48 -13.02 -3.19
CA GLU A 59 -9.03 -12.84 -3.01
C GLU A 59 -8.27 -13.13 -4.30
N GLN A 60 -8.58 -14.24 -4.97
CA GLN A 60 -7.94 -14.59 -6.24
C GLN A 60 -8.22 -13.54 -7.34
N GLN A 61 -9.44 -12.99 -7.38
CA GLN A 61 -9.79 -11.91 -8.30
C GLN A 61 -8.91 -10.67 -8.04
N LEU A 62 -8.76 -10.27 -6.78
CA LEU A 62 -7.90 -9.15 -6.38
C LEU A 62 -6.43 -9.41 -6.69
N MET A 63 -5.90 -10.62 -6.44
CA MET A 63 -4.52 -10.96 -6.80
C MET A 63 -4.27 -10.80 -8.30
N ARG A 64 -5.23 -11.22 -9.13
CA ARG A 64 -5.11 -11.15 -10.59
C ARG A 64 -5.22 -9.73 -11.13
N GLU A 65 -6.16 -8.95 -10.60
CA GLU A 65 -6.43 -7.59 -11.06
C GLU A 65 -5.39 -6.59 -10.55
N LEU A 66 -4.95 -6.74 -9.30
CA LEU A 66 -4.04 -5.78 -8.67
C LEU A 66 -2.58 -6.23 -8.69
N GLY A 67 -2.30 -7.52 -8.88
CA GLY A 67 -0.95 -8.08 -8.78
C GLY A 67 -0.42 -8.14 -7.33
N VAL A 68 -1.32 -8.26 -6.35
CA VAL A 68 -0.98 -8.29 -4.92
C VAL A 68 -0.59 -9.71 -4.48
N GLY A 69 0.39 -9.80 -3.59
CA GLY A 69 0.87 -11.07 -3.04
C GLY A 69 0.00 -11.55 -1.88
N ARG A 70 -0.10 -12.88 -1.71
CA ARG A 70 -0.70 -13.50 -0.53
C ARG A 70 0.38 -13.85 0.48
N PHE A 71 0.24 -13.39 1.72
CA PHE A 71 1.16 -13.67 2.81
C PHE A 71 0.39 -14.20 4.02
N GLY A 72 0.73 -15.40 4.49
CA GLY A 72 0.13 -15.98 5.71
C GLY A 72 -1.38 -16.26 5.65
N GLY A 73 -2.01 -16.12 4.49
CA GLY A 73 -3.46 -16.25 4.36
C GLY A 73 -4.17 -14.94 4.03
N ASP A 74 -3.48 -13.80 4.13
CA ASP A 74 -4.01 -12.47 3.84
C ASP A 74 -3.34 -11.88 2.59
N LEU A 75 -4.04 -10.97 1.91
CA LEU A 75 -3.50 -10.20 0.80
C LEU A 75 -2.68 -9.04 1.37
N VAL A 76 -1.43 -8.90 0.92
CA VAL A 76 -0.55 -7.82 1.39
C VAL A 76 -0.27 -6.87 0.24
N VAL A 77 -0.58 -5.59 0.48
CA VAL A 77 -0.27 -4.51 -0.45
C VAL A 77 0.69 -3.54 0.22
N ILE A 78 1.80 -3.26 -0.45
CA ILE A 78 2.80 -2.31 0.02
C ILE A 78 2.60 -1.02 -0.76
N VAL A 79 2.33 0.07 -0.04
CA VAL A 79 2.16 1.40 -0.61
C VAL A 79 3.26 2.29 -0.06
N ASP A 80 3.99 2.99 -0.92
CA ASP A 80 4.93 4.02 -0.49
C ASP A 80 4.12 5.25 -0.07
N LEU A 81 4.31 5.72 1.16
CA LEU A 81 3.72 6.95 1.62
C LEU A 81 4.69 8.08 1.26
N LEU A 82 4.14 9.20 0.76
CA LEU A 82 4.90 10.44 0.63
C LEU A 82 5.46 10.78 2.02
N THR A 83 6.74 10.50 2.19
CA THR A 83 7.46 10.99 3.35
C THR A 83 7.46 12.50 3.15
N PRO A 84 6.88 13.31 4.06
CA PRO A 84 7.09 14.75 3.99
C PRO A 84 8.59 14.87 4.06
N ALA A 85 9.20 15.20 2.92
CA ALA A 85 10.64 15.34 2.83
C ALA A 85 10.99 16.27 3.98
N ALA A 86 11.79 15.77 4.91
CA ALA A 86 12.51 16.67 5.77
C ALA A 86 13.14 17.66 4.80
N MET A 87 12.72 18.92 4.92
CA MET A 87 13.35 20.04 4.27
C MET A 87 14.76 20.14 4.88
N THR A 88 15.63 19.22 4.53
CA THR A 88 17.06 19.27 4.78
C THR A 88 17.70 19.16 3.42
N GLY A 89 17.85 20.34 2.82
CA GLY A 89 18.64 20.50 1.63
C GLY A 89 20.13 20.23 1.87
N HIS A 90 20.84 20.40 0.76
CA HIS A 90 22.29 20.45 0.60
C HIS A 90 23.03 19.11 0.58
N GLY A 91 23.47 18.79 -0.64
CA GLY A 91 24.32 17.64 -0.93
C GLY A 91 25.69 17.73 -0.27
N ALA A 92 26.26 16.57 -0.01
CA ALA A 92 27.67 16.39 0.23
C ALA A 92 28.22 15.51 -0.90
N HIS A 93 28.62 16.15 -2.00
CA HIS A 93 29.54 15.54 -2.97
C HIS A 93 30.94 15.62 -2.37
N ILE A 94 31.37 14.55 -1.70
CA ILE A 94 32.73 14.45 -1.16
C ILE A 94 33.64 14.09 -2.33
N GLN A 95 34.35 15.09 -2.85
CA GLN A 95 35.44 14.89 -3.81
C GLN A 95 36.73 14.63 -3.02
N LEU A 96 37.30 13.43 -3.19
CA LEU A 96 38.61 13.08 -2.65
C LEU A 96 39.68 13.62 -3.61
N ALA A 97 40.57 14.46 -3.07
CA ALA A 97 41.81 14.92 -3.70
C ALA A 97 42.93 13.90 -3.49
#